data_AF-A0A2P5KSB3-F1
#
_entry.id   AF-A0A2P5KSB3-F1
#
_cell.length_a   1.000
_cell.length_b   1.000
_cell.length_c   1.000
_cell.angle_alpha   90.00
_cell.angle_beta   90.00
_cell.angle_gamma   90.00
#
_symmetry.space_group_name_H-M   'P 1'
#
loop_
_entity.id
_entity.type
_entity.pdbx_description
1 polymer ?
#
loop_
_entity_poly.entity_id
_entity_poly.type
_entity_poly.pdbx_seq_one_letter_code
_entity_poly.pdbx_strand_id
1 'polypeptide(L)' 'MERFKALLANKGDAGLSVTWTELGMADLMPGDVDVRITHTTMNYKDGLALTGKSPIIRKYP' A
#
# COMPACT_ATOMS: atom_id res chain seq x y z
N MET A 1 0.01 1.98 19.21
CA MET A 1 -0.15 0.71 18.47
C MET A 1 1.13 0.57 17.68
N GLU A 2 2.03 -0.34 18.05
CA GLU A 2 3.33 -0.45 17.37
C GLU A 2 3.21 -1.07 15.97
N ARG A 3 2.12 -1.82 15.73
CA ARG A 3 1.82 -2.46 14.44
C ARG A 3 0.37 -2.25 13.98
N PHE A 4 0.15 -2.33 12.67
CA PHE A 4 -1.15 -2.18 12.01
C PHE A 4 -1.25 -3.05 10.74
N LYS A 5 -2.48 -3.37 10.31
CA LYS A 5 -2.73 -4.12 9.08
C LYS A 5 -2.74 -3.18 7.87
N ALA A 6 -2.11 -3.60 6.78
CA ALA A 6 -2.10 -2.91 5.50
C ALA A 6 -2.38 -3.89 4.36
N LEU A 7 -3.06 -3.42 3.31
CA LEU A 7 -3.11 -4.11 2.02
C LEU A 7 -1.90 -3.63 1.21
N LEU A 8 -0.84 -4.43 1.19
CA LEU A 8 0.46 -4.05 0.65
C LEU A 8 0.61 -4.52 -0.79
N ALA A 9 0.91 -3.59 -1.69
CA ALA A 9 1.34 -3.89 -3.05
C ALA A 9 2.88 -4.02 -3.09
N ASN A 10 3.38 -5.09 -3.69
CA ASN A 10 4.81 -5.34 -3.90
C ASN A 10 5.05 -5.72 -5.36
N LYS A 11 6.27 -5.51 -5.87
CA LYS A 11 6.67 -5.87 -7.23
C LYS A 11 7.98 -6.64 -7.19
N GLY A 12 7.89 -7.96 -7.38
CA GLY A 12 9.05 -8.84 -7.53
C GLY A 12 9.17 -9.40 -8.95
N ASP A 13 10.00 -10.44 -9.11
CA ASP A 13 10.26 -11.07 -10.41
C ASP A 13 9.00 -11.67 -11.06
N ALA A 14 8.07 -12.15 -10.24
CA ALA A 14 6.78 -12.68 -10.68
C ALA A 14 5.73 -11.59 -10.99
N GLY A 15 6.09 -10.31 -10.86
CA GLY A 15 5.22 -9.17 -11.09
C GLY A 15 4.60 -8.57 -9.82
N LEU A 16 3.47 -7.89 -10.00
CA LEU A 16 2.72 -7.23 -8.92
C LEU A 16 2.01 -8.27 -8.06
N SER A 17 2.19 -8.18 -6.74
CA SER A 17 1.41 -8.91 -5.74
C SER A 17 0.76 -7.94 -4.77
N VAL A 18 -0.42 -8.29 -4.27
CA VAL A 18 -1.17 -7.50 -3.29
C VAL A 18 -1.63 -8.41 -2.17
N THR A 19 -1.16 -8.17 -0.95
CA THR A 19 -1.43 -9.06 0.20
C THR A 19 -1.70 -8.27 1.47
N TRP A 20 -2.55 -8.81 2.34
CA TRP A 20 -2.67 -8.31 3.71
C TRP A 20 -1.39 -8.60 4.47
N THR A 21 -0.79 -7.56 5.02
CA THR A 21 0.49 -7.59 5.73
C THR A 21 0.38 -6.78 7.02
N GLU A 22 1.09 -7.20 8.06
CA GLU A 22 1.22 -6.42 9.29
C GLU A 22 2.50 -5.60 9.22
N LEU A 23 2.39 -4.27 9.40
CA LEU A 23 3.50 -3.32 9.34
C LEU A 23 3.68 -2.63 10.70
N GLY A 24 4.89 -2.19 10.98
CA GLY A 24 5.22 -1.29 12.08
C GLY A 24 5.41 0.15 11.63
N MET A 25 5.55 1.05 12.60
CA MET A 25 5.78 2.48 12.32
C MET A 25 7.07 2.74 11.52
N ALA A 26 8.10 1.90 11.69
CA ALA A 26 9.37 2.01 10.97
C ALA A 26 9.27 1.63 9.47
N ASP A 27 8.20 0.95 9.06
CA ASP A 27 7.94 0.60 7.66
C ASP A 27 7.28 1.76 6.88
N LEU A 28 6.84 2.81 7.57
CA LEU A 28 6.26 3.99 6.94
C LEU A 28 7.35 4.79 6.21
N MET A 29 6.94 5.42 5.10
CA MET A 29 7.80 6.40 4.43
C MET A 29 8.00 7.64 5.33
N PRO A 30 9.12 8.38 5.16
CA PRO A 30 9.35 9.61 5.90
C PRO A 30 8.19 10.60 5.75
N GLY A 31 7.79 11.21 6.86
CA GLY A 31 6.73 12.21 6.92
C GLY A 31 6.61 12.81 8.33
N ASP A 32 5.89 13.92 8.44
CA ASP A 32 5.78 14.69 9.69
C ASP A 32 4.54 14.34 10.52
N VAL A 33 3.58 13.61 9.94
CA VAL A 33 2.26 13.36 10.52
C VAL A 33 1.83 11.92 10.30
N ASP A 34 1.44 11.27 11.38
CA ASP A 34 0.80 9.96 11.38
C ASP A 34 -0.73 10.10 11.47
N VAL A 35 -1.44 9.34 10.64
CA VAL A 35 -2.91 9.30 10.64
C VAL A 35 -3.40 7.88 10.88
N ARG A 36 -4.22 7.71 11.92
CA ARG A 36 -4.97 6.47 12.14
C ARG A 36 -6.19 6.43 11.21
N ILE A 37 -6.06 5.70 10.11
CA ILE A 37 -7.13 5.56 9.12
C ILE A 37 -8.30 4.76 9.69
N THR A 38 -9.51 5.32 9.63
CA THR A 38 -10.76 4.63 10.03
C THR A 38 -11.57 4.17 8.82
N HIS A 39 -11.52 4.93 7.73
CA HIS A 39 -12.26 4.67 6.50
C HIS A 39 -11.42 5.06 5.29
N THR A 40 -11.67 4.39 4.17
CA THR A 40 -11.10 4.72 2.86
C THR A 40 -12.19 4.57 1.79
N THR A 41 -11.89 4.98 0.57
CA THR A 41 -12.76 4.80 -0.59
C THR A 41 -12.13 3.85 -1.59
N MET A 42 -12.95 3.39 -2.54
CA MET A 42 -12.51 2.64 -3.71
C MET A 42 -12.80 3.48 -4.95
N ASN A 43 -11.76 3.77 -5.72
CA ASN A 43 -11.81 4.53 -6.95
C ASN A 43 -11.39 3.63 -8.13
N TYR A 44 -11.75 4.00 -9.35
CA TYR A 44 -11.32 3.25 -10.54
C TYR A 44 -9.79 3.15 -10.66
N LYS A 45 -9.08 4.21 -10.27
CA LYS A 45 -7.61 4.22 -10.25
C LYS A 45 -7.01 3.17 -9.31
N ASP A 46 -7.71 2.79 -8.25
CA ASP A 46 -7.24 1.77 -7.31
C ASP A 46 -7.29 0.40 -7.97
N GLY A 47 -8.35 0.12 -8.74
CA GLY A 47 -8.42 -1.07 -9.59
C GLY A 47 -7.31 -1.12 -10.64
N LEU A 48 -7.00 0.01 -11.29
CA LEU A 48 -5.88 0.09 -12.24
C LEU A 48 -4.52 -0.14 -11.56
N ALA A 49 -4.34 0.38 -10.34
CA ALA A 49 -3.14 0.21 -9.54
C ALA A 49 -2.93 -1.25 -9.13
N LEU A 50 -3.96 -1.89 -8.55
CA LEU A 50 -3.89 -3.25 -8.00
C LEU A 50 -3.84 -4.34 -9.08
N THR A 51 -4.23 -4.02 -10.32
CA THR A 51 -4.13 -4.94 -11.47
C THR A 51 -2.92 -4.66 -12.36
N GLY A 52 -2.14 -3.62 -12.06
CA GLY A 52 -0.97 -3.22 -12.86
C GLY A 52 -1.30 -2.71 -14.27
N LYS A 53 -2.57 -2.40 -14.57
CA LYS A 53 -3.02 -1.95 -15.90
C LYS A 53 -2.65 -0.49 -16.23
N SER A 54 -2.19 0.28 -15.23
CA SER A 54 -1.74 1.67 -15.39
C SER A 54 -0.65 1.98 -14.35
N PRO A 55 0.35 2.84 -14.66
CA PRO A 55 1.47 3.14 -13.76
C PRO A 55 1.07 4.12 -12.62
N ILE A 56 0.08 3.72 -11.82
CA ILE A 56 -0.40 4.47 -10.66
C ILE A 56 0.58 4.35 -9.48
N ILE A 57 1.03 3.14 -9.16
CA ILE A 57 2.05 2.89 -8.13
C ILE A 57 3.43 3.09 -8.76
N ARG A 58 4.18 4.07 -8.25
CA ARG A 58 5.51 4.43 -8.77
C ARG A 58 6.66 3.93 -7.90
N LYS A 59 6.39 3.66 -6.63
CA LYS A 59 7.35 3.15 -5.66
C LYS A 59 6.70 1.97 -4.93
N TYR A 60 7.40 0.85 -4.93
CA TYR A 60 7.10 -0.30 -4.09
C TYR A 60 8.04 -0.25 -2.87
N PRO A 61 7.68 -0.89 -1.75
CA PRO A 61 8.63 -1.15 -0.67
C PRO A 61 9.93 -1.77 -1.19
#